data_AF-A0A7C0Z5K1-F1
#
_entry.id   AF-A0A7C0Z5K1-F1
#
_cell.length_a   1.000
_cell.length_b   1.000
_cell.length_c   1.000
_cell.angle_alpha   90.00
_cell.angle_beta   90.00
_cell.angle_gamma   90.00
#
_symmetry.space_group_name_H-M   'P 1'
#
loop_
_entity.id
_entity.type
_entity.pdbx_description
1 polymer ?
#
loop_
_entity_poly.entity_id
_entity_poly.type
_entity_poly.pdbx_seq_one_letter_code
_entity_poly.pdbx_strand_id
1 'polypeptide(L)'
;MVYLSRMIRIIPLRDILIVEEGDDVGRLIVEAAERQGTPIRDGDIVVVTHIIVSRAEGRIVDLEAVKPSEAAVRIAAYTGKDPRLVEVVLSESRAIRRMAPGVLITETRQGFVC
;
A
#
# COMPACT_ATOMS: atom_id res chain seq x y z
N MET A 1 3.27 -15.55 -44.05
CA MET A 1 3.69 -15.62 -42.63
C MET A 1 3.34 -14.28 -41.99
N VAL A 2 2.14 -14.16 -41.42
CA VAL A 2 1.65 -12.90 -40.85
C VAL A 2 2.29 -12.75 -39.47
N TYR A 3 3.12 -11.73 -39.29
CA TYR A 3 3.59 -11.33 -37.97
C TYR A 3 2.38 -10.84 -37.17
N LEU A 4 1.83 -11.69 -36.31
CA LEU A 4 0.89 -11.28 -35.26
C LEU A 4 1.66 -10.38 -34.31
N SER A 5 1.63 -9.07 -34.58
CA SER A 5 2.16 -8.08 -33.66
C SER A 5 1.39 -8.20 -32.35
N ARG A 6 2.06 -8.63 -31.27
CA ARG A 6 1.45 -8.75 -29.94
C ARG A 6 1.33 -7.35 -29.34
N MET A 7 0.12 -6.81 -29.33
CA MET A 7 -0.18 -5.50 -28.75
C MET A 7 -0.48 -5.65 -27.25
N ILE A 8 0.18 -4.84 -26.42
CA ILE A 8 -0.17 -4.63 -25.01
C ILE A 8 -0.86 -3.27 -24.90
N ARG A 9 -1.91 -3.19 -24.08
CA ARG A 9 -2.57 -1.92 -23.71
C ARG A 9 -2.56 -1.78 -22.20
N ILE A 10 -2.24 -0.58 -21.72
CA ILE A 10 -2.33 -0.22 -20.31
C ILE A 10 -3.42 0.85 -20.23
N ILE A 11 -4.47 0.56 -19.46
CA ILE A 11 -5.65 1.42 -19.35
C ILE A 11 -5.75 1.86 -17.88
N PRO A 12 -5.64 3.15 -17.57
CA PRO A 12 -5.88 3.63 -16.22
C PRO A 12 -7.36 3.51 -15.90
N LEU A 13 -7.67 3.19 -14.64
CA LEU A 13 -9.03 3.22 -14.12
C LEU A 13 -9.26 4.58 -13.45
N ARG A 14 -10.28 5.31 -13.91
CA ARG A 14 -10.61 6.67 -13.44
C ARG A 14 -11.83 6.64 -12.51
N ASP A 15 -12.00 7.74 -11.78
CA ASP A 15 -13.21 8.03 -11.01
C ASP A 15 -13.62 6.92 -10.01
N ILE A 16 -12.61 6.28 -9.41
CA ILE A 16 -12.78 5.44 -8.22
C ILE A 16 -12.84 6.38 -7.02
N LEU A 17 -13.89 6.26 -6.21
CA LEU A 17 -14.05 7.04 -4.98
C LEU A 17 -12.94 6.70 -3.97
N ILE A 18 -12.78 7.56 -2.96
CA ILE A 18 -11.93 7.26 -1.82
C ILE A 18 -12.48 5.99 -1.16
N VAL A 19 -11.65 4.96 -1.08
CA VAL A 19 -12.00 3.68 -0.45
C VAL A 19 -12.04 3.87 1.06
N GLU A 20 -13.12 3.38 1.67
CA GLU A 20 -13.33 3.37 3.11
C GLU A 20 -13.17 1.95 3.67
N GLU A 21 -13.10 1.84 4.99
CA GLU A 21 -13.03 0.54 5.66
C GLU A 21 -14.26 -0.32 5.33
N GLY A 22 -14.01 -1.58 4.97
CA GLY A 22 -15.04 -2.56 4.61
C GLY A 22 -15.51 -2.51 3.15
N ASP A 23 -15.01 -1.57 2.34
CA ASP A 23 -15.35 -1.51 0.91
C ASP A 23 -14.84 -2.73 0.13
N ASP A 24 -15.68 -3.23 -0.78
CA ASP A 24 -15.27 -4.25 -1.75
C ASP A 24 -14.50 -3.60 -2.90
N VAL A 25 -13.17 -3.59 -2.79
CA VAL A 25 -12.25 -3.05 -3.79
C VAL A 25 -12.43 -3.73 -5.15
N GLY A 26 -12.70 -5.03 -5.19
CA GLY A 26 -12.90 -5.77 -6.44
C GLY A 26 -14.13 -5.29 -7.19
N ARG A 27 -15.26 -5.16 -6.47
CA ARG A 27 -16.49 -4.59 -7.02
C ARG A 27 -16.30 -3.15 -7.50
N LEU A 28 -15.65 -2.30 -6.70
CA LEU A 28 -15.39 -0.90 -7.07
C LEU A 28 -14.59 -0.79 -8.39
N ILE A 29 -13.60 -1.67 -8.57
CA ILE A 29 -12.78 -1.74 -9.79
C ILE A 29 -13.63 -2.16 -11.00
N VAL A 30 -14.42 -3.23 -10.86
CA VAL A 30 -15.27 -3.74 -11.94
C VAL A 30 -16.29 -2.69 -12.38
N GLU A 31 -17.01 -2.08 -11.43
CA GLU A 31 -18.03 -1.08 -11.73
C GLU A 31 -17.41 0.19 -12.36
N ALA A 32 -16.23 0.62 -11.91
CA ALA A 32 -15.54 1.74 -12.54
C ALA A 32 -15.11 1.42 -13.99
N ALA A 33 -14.66 0.19 -14.24
CA ALA A 33 -14.21 -0.23 -15.56
C ALA A 33 -15.39 -0.30 -16.56
N GLU A 34 -16.54 -0.77 -16.08
CA GLU A 34 -17.81 -0.77 -16.82
C GLU A 34 -18.26 0.66 -17.15
N ARG A 35 -18.34 1.54 -16.14
CA ARG A 35 -18.74 2.95 -16.35
C ARG A 35 -17.82 3.71 -17.30
N GLN A 36 -16.52 3.41 -17.28
CA GLN A 36 -15.52 4.01 -18.16
C GLN A 36 -15.63 3.53 -19.62
N GLY A 37 -16.36 2.44 -19.89
CA GLY A 37 -16.44 1.82 -21.22
C GLY A 37 -15.23 0.94 -21.55
N THR A 38 -14.47 0.52 -20.55
CA THR A 38 -13.32 -0.39 -20.67
C THR A 38 -13.48 -1.58 -19.72
N PRO A 39 -14.51 -2.42 -19.89
CA PRO A 39 -14.78 -3.53 -18.99
C PRO A 39 -13.63 -4.54 -19.01
N ILE A 40 -13.34 -5.12 -17.84
CA ILE A 40 -12.31 -6.15 -17.65
C ILE A 40 -12.71 -7.42 -18.40
N ARG A 41 -11.75 -8.03 -19.09
CA ARG A 41 -11.93 -9.23 -19.92
C ARG A 41 -11.08 -10.38 -19.42
N ASP A 42 -11.43 -11.58 -19.87
CA ASP A 42 -10.61 -12.77 -19.62
C ASP A 42 -9.17 -12.55 -20.12
N GLY A 43 -8.21 -12.88 -19.27
CA GLY A 43 -6.78 -12.66 -19.51
C GLY A 43 -6.26 -11.25 -19.20
N ASP A 44 -7.11 -10.29 -18.82
CA ASP A 44 -6.64 -8.98 -18.35
C ASP A 44 -5.95 -9.09 -16.98
N ILE A 45 -4.99 -8.20 -16.74
CA ILE A 45 -4.28 -8.08 -15.46
C ILE A 45 -4.73 -6.80 -14.76
N VAL A 46 -5.28 -6.94 -13.56
CA VAL A 46 -5.64 -5.81 -12.71
C VAL A 46 -4.47 -5.50 -11.78
N VAL A 47 -3.99 -4.26 -11.84
CA VAL A 47 -2.91 -3.77 -10.97
C VAL A 47 -3.48 -2.71 -10.04
N VAL A 48 -3.30 -2.92 -8.73
CA VAL A 48 -3.77 -2.02 -7.69
C VAL A 48 -2.60 -1.54 -6.83
N THR A 49 -2.68 -0.31 -6.34
CA THR A 49 -1.75 0.15 -5.30
C THR A 49 -2.20 -0.37 -3.94
N HIS A 50 -1.26 -0.54 -3.01
CA HIS A 50 -1.59 -1.09 -1.68
C HIS A 50 -2.56 -0.19 -0.90
N ILE A 51 -2.58 1.12 -1.14
CA ILE A 51 -3.33 2.09 -0.33
C ILE A 51 -4.83 1.75 -0.27
N ILE A 52 -5.45 1.47 -1.42
CA ILE A 52 -6.90 1.18 -1.47
C ILE A 52 -7.23 -0.13 -0.73
N VAL A 53 -6.32 -1.11 -0.82
CA VAL A 53 -6.46 -2.38 -0.12
C VAL A 53 -6.30 -2.16 1.39
N SER A 54 -5.27 -1.42 1.81
CA SER A 54 -5.04 -1.09 3.22
C SER A 54 -6.19 -0.30 3.85
N ARG A 55 -6.85 0.59 3.09
CA ARG A 55 -8.04 1.30 3.59
C ARG A 55 -9.23 0.36 3.77
N ALA A 56 -9.56 -0.44 2.75
CA ALA A 56 -10.63 -1.42 2.83
C ALA A 56 -10.44 -2.42 3.98
N GLU A 57 -9.19 -2.80 4.28
CA GLU A 57 -8.83 -3.68 5.39
C GLU A 57 -8.76 -3.00 6.77
N GLY A 58 -9.11 -1.71 6.89
CA GLY A 58 -9.10 -1.00 8.18
C GLY A 58 -7.69 -0.76 8.74
N ARG A 59 -6.67 -0.58 7.88
CA ARG A 59 -5.26 -0.39 8.28
C ARG A 59 -4.86 1.07 8.49
N ILE A 60 -5.83 1.97 8.62
CA ILE A 60 -5.55 3.36 8.94
C ILE A 60 -5.24 3.47 10.44
N VAL A 61 -4.14 4.13 10.79
CA VAL A 61 -3.73 4.35 12.17
C VAL A 61 -3.70 5.84 12.46
N ASP A 62 -4.41 6.26 13.49
CA ASP A 62 -4.27 7.60 14.06
C ASP A 62 -2.99 7.66 14.90
N LEU A 63 -2.00 8.43 14.43
CA LEU A 63 -0.74 8.58 15.13
C LEU A 63 -0.89 9.25 16.50
N GLU A 64 -1.91 10.10 16.73
CA GLU A 64 -2.13 10.73 18.03
C GLU A 64 -2.52 9.72 19.12
N ALA A 65 -3.16 8.63 18.73
CA ALA A 65 -3.52 7.53 19.62
C ALA A 65 -2.36 6.56 19.90
N VAL A 66 -1.24 6.67 19.20
CA VAL A 66 -0.09 5.75 19.34
C VAL A 66 0.79 6.18 20.52
N LYS A 67 1.03 5.25 21.45
CA LYS A 67 2.00 5.41 22.55
C LYS A 67 3.34 4.78 22.17
N PRO A 68 4.40 5.56 21.91
CA PRO A 68 5.69 5.00 21.52
C PRO A 68 6.37 4.20 22.63
N SER A 69 7.01 3.08 22.28
CA SER A 69 7.92 2.35 23.15
C SER A 69 9.26 3.08 23.32
N GLU A 70 10.04 2.72 24.34
CA GLU A 70 11.39 3.28 24.50
C GLU A 70 12.30 2.99 23.29
N ALA A 71 12.11 1.84 22.66
CA ALA A 71 12.85 1.48 21.44
C ALA A 71 12.49 2.44 20.31
N ALA A 72 11.21 2.71 20.10
CA ALA A 72 10.75 3.66 19.09
C ALA A 72 11.26 5.07 19.35
N VAL A 73 11.27 5.53 20.61
CA VAL A 73 11.83 6.84 20.99
C VAL A 73 13.32 6.94 20.66
N ARG A 74 14.13 5.93 20.98
CA ARG A 74 15.56 5.92 20.66
C ARG A 74 15.83 5.91 19.16
N ILE A 75 15.09 5.09 18.41
CA ILE A 75 15.23 4.99 16.95
C ILE A 75 14.78 6.29 16.28
N ALA A 76 13.69 6.89 16.74
CA ALA A 76 13.21 8.20 16.29
C ALA A 76 14.24 9.30 16.49
N ALA A 77 14.87 9.36 17.68
CA ALA A 77 15.92 10.33 17.96
C ALA A 77 17.11 10.21 17.00
N TYR A 78 17.51 8.99 16.64
CA TYR A 78 18.61 8.75 15.69
C TYR A 78 18.20 9.01 14.24
N THR A 79 17.00 8.58 13.83
CA THR A 79 16.51 8.69 12.45
C THR A 79 15.86 10.02 12.13
N GLY A 80 15.58 10.87 13.12
CA GLY A 80 14.86 12.13 12.95
C GLY A 80 13.39 11.97 12.59
N LYS A 81 12.78 10.82 12.92
CA LYS A 81 11.37 10.52 12.63
C LYS A 81 10.47 10.76 13.84
N ASP A 82 9.16 10.81 13.62
CA ASP A 82 8.18 10.83 14.71
C ASP A 82 8.23 9.47 15.46
N PRO A 83 8.38 9.45 16.80
CA PRO A 83 8.41 8.20 17.57
C PRO A 83 7.11 7.38 17.45
N ARG A 84 5.97 8.02 17.19
CA ARG A 84 4.67 7.36 16.98
C ARG A 84 4.66 6.63 15.64
N LEU A 85 5.21 7.25 14.60
CA LEU A 85 5.41 6.59 13.30
C LEU A 85 6.38 5.42 13.41
N VAL A 86 7.49 5.60 14.13
CA VAL A 86 8.46 4.53 14.35
C VAL A 86 7.83 3.35 15.08
N GLU A 87 6.99 3.60 16.09
CA GLU A 87 6.27 2.53 16.79
C GLU A 87 5.41 1.71 15.82
N VAL A 88 4.63 2.35 14.94
CA VAL A 88 3.80 1.65 13.93
C VAL A 88 4.67 0.85 12.94
N VAL A 89 5.80 1.43 12.51
CA VAL A 89 6.74 0.71 11.63
C VAL A 89 7.28 -0.53 12.34
N LEU A 90 7.73 -0.41 13.59
CA LEU A 90 8.26 -1.53 14.36
C LEU A 90 7.18 -2.58 14.64
N SER A 91 5.94 -2.17 14.92
CA SER A 91 4.85 -3.10 15.18
C SER A 91 4.53 -3.96 13.98
N GLU A 92 4.72 -3.46 12.74
CA GLU A 92 4.51 -4.21 11.49
C GLU A 92 5.77 -4.84 10.91
N SER A 93 6.88 -4.80 11.64
CA SER A 93 8.19 -5.29 11.20
C SER A 93 8.63 -6.56 11.93
N ARG A 94 9.37 -7.41 11.22
CA ARG A 94 10.10 -8.55 11.80
C ARG A 94 11.51 -8.18 12.22
N ALA A 95 12.16 -7.32 11.44
CA ALA A 95 13.54 -6.93 11.68
C ALA A 95 13.85 -5.55 11.07
N ILE A 96 14.74 -4.81 11.70
CA ILE A 96 15.36 -3.62 11.10
C ILE A 96 16.50 -4.10 10.19
N ARG A 97 16.45 -3.72 8.91
CA ARG A 97 17.46 -4.08 7.90
C ARG A 97 18.50 -2.98 7.71
N ARG A 98 18.10 -1.72 7.85
CA ARG A 98 19.02 -0.57 7.84
C ARG A 98 18.44 0.60 8.64
N MET A 99 19.31 1.32 9.32
CA MET A 99 18.98 2.54 10.03
C MET A 99 20.04 3.60 9.75
N ALA A 100 19.61 4.81 9.41
CA ALA A 100 20.46 5.99 9.21
C ALA A 100 19.64 7.27 9.48
N PRO A 101 20.26 8.46 9.61
CA PRO A 101 19.51 9.71 9.66
C PRO A 101 18.54 9.82 8.47
N GLY A 102 17.26 10.06 8.75
CA GLY A 102 16.18 10.12 7.77
C GLY A 102 15.67 8.77 7.24
N VAL A 103 16.33 7.64 7.52
CA VAL A 103 16.07 6.34 6.89
C VAL A 103 15.86 5.24 7.93
N LEU A 104 14.76 4.51 7.78
CA LEU A 104 14.47 3.30 8.54
C LEU A 104 13.94 2.25 7.56
N ILE A 105 14.76 1.26 7.23
CA ILE A 105 14.40 0.15 6.33
C ILE A 105 14.16 -1.08 7.19
N THR A 106 13.02 -1.72 6.99
CA THR A 106 12.56 -2.86 7.77
C THR A 106 12.15 -4.01 6.87
N GLU A 107 12.16 -5.23 7.40
CA GLU A 107 11.42 -6.33 6.81
C GLU A 107 10.03 -6.37 7.42
N THR A 108 8.99 -6.21 6.60
CA THR A 108 7.60 -6.30 7.05
C THR A 108 7.24 -7.73 7.47
N ARG A 109 6.11 -7.90 8.17
CA ARG A 109 5.57 -9.24 8.49
C ARG A 109 5.31 -10.14 7.29
N GLN A 110 5.14 -9.58 6.10
CA GLN A 110 4.95 -10.30 4.84
C GLN A 110 6.27 -10.62 4.12
N GLY A 111 7.40 -10.09 4.60
CA GLY A 111 8.73 -10.35 4.04
C GLY A 111 9.24 -9.30 3.05
N PHE A 112 8.54 -8.16 2.89
CA PHE A 112 9.03 -7.06 2.05
C PHE A 112 10.11 -6.29 2.77
N VAL A 113 11.19 -5.91 2.08
CA VAL A 113 12.22 -5.02 2.62
C VAL A 113 12.03 -3.63 2.03
N CYS A 114 11.58 -2.69 2.87
CA CYS A 114 11.27 -1.32 2.48
C CYS A 114 11.57 -0.32 3.60
#